data_AF-A0A2E1WEJ6-F1
#
_entry.id   AF-A0A2E1WEJ6-F1
#
_cell.length_a   1.000
_cell.length_b   1.000
_cell.length_c   1.000
_cell.angle_alpha   90.00
_cell.angle_beta   90.00
_cell.angle_gamma   90.00
#
_symmetry.space_group_name_H-M   'P 1'
#
loop_
_entity.id
_entity.type
_entity.pdbx_description
1 polymer ?
#
loop_
_entity_poly.entity_id
_entity_poly.type
_entity_poly.pdbx_seq_one_letter_code
_entity_poly.pdbx_strand_id
1 'polypeptide(L)' 'MKINNIEIGIRKPPVIIAEMSGNHNHLLERALQIVEEAANAGAHMVKLQTYTADT' A
#
# COMPACT_ATOMS: atom_id res chain seq x y z
N MET A 1 -1.83 4.87 -17.84
CA MET A 1 -0.97 3.81 -17.26
C MET A 1 -1.89 2.77 -16.65
N LYS A 2 -1.46 1.51 -16.57
CA LYS A 2 -2.24 0.45 -15.91
C LYS A 2 -1.37 -0.25 -14.88
N ILE A 3 -1.89 -0.47 -13.67
CA ILE A 3 -1.26 -1.32 -12.65
C ILE A 3 -2.25 -2.47 -12.37
N ASN A 4 -1.85 -3.70 -12.70
CA ASN A 4 -2.73 -4.86 -12.65
C ASN A 4 -4.05 -4.58 -13.39
N ASN A 5 -5.19 -4.55 -12.69
CA ASN A 5 -6.52 -4.30 -13.27
C ASN A 5 -7.00 -2.84 -13.13
N ILE A 6 -6.14 -1.93 -12.66
CA ILE A 6 -6.51 -0.54 -12.37
C ILE A 6 -5.92 0.40 -13.43
N GLU A 7 -6.79 1.18 -14.07
CA GLU A 7 -6.43 2.23 -15.03
C GLU A 7 -6.13 3.54 -14.30
N ILE A 8 -4.95 4.12 -14.53
CA ILE A 8 -4.48 5.36 -13.89
C ILE A 8 -4.30 6.45 -14.95
N GLY A 9 -4.94 7.60 -14.73
CA GLY A 9 -4.78 8.79 -15.55
C GLY A 9 -5.77 9.91 -15.23
N ILE A 10 -5.59 11.07 -15.86
CA ILE A 10 -6.34 12.31 -15.61
C ILE A 10 -7.87 12.16 -15.78
N ARG A 11 -8.32 11.23 -16.64
CA ARG A 11 -9.75 10.98 -16.91
C ARG A 11 -10.26 9.66 -16.28
N LYS A 12 -9.57 9.15 -15.26
CA LYS A 12 -9.93 7.93 -14.53
C LYS A 12 -10.25 8.29 -13.07
N PRO A 13 -11.02 7.46 -12.35
CA PRO A 13 -11.23 7.66 -10.91
C PRO A 13 -9.89 7.74 -10.16
N PRO A 14 -9.81 8.53 -9.07
CA PRO A 14 -8.63 8.54 -8.21
C PRO A 14 -8.35 7.17 -7.64
N VAL A 15 -7.06 6.87 -7.45
CA VAL A 15 -6.60 5.62 -6.85
C VAL A 15 -6.05 5.93 -5.47
N ILE A 16 -6.54 5.21 -4.47
CA ILE A 16 -6.15 5.35 -3.06
C ILE A 16 -5.14 4.28 -2.72
N ILE A 17 -3.96 4.71 -2.25
CA ILE A 17 -2.87 3.83 -1.81
C ILE A 17 -2.70 4.00 -0.30
N ALA A 18 -2.85 2.91 0.45
CA ALA A 18 -2.56 2.90 1.87
C ALA A 18 -1.04 2.80 2.10
N GLU A 19 -0.52 3.66 2.96
CA GLU A 19 0.91 3.80 3.21
C GLU A 19 1.28 3.05 4.50
N MET A 20 1.94 1.89 4.37
CA MET A 20 2.38 1.09 5.51
C MET A 20 3.81 1.42 5.91
N SER A 21 4.77 1.27 5.00
CA SER A 21 6.22 1.49 5.23
C SER A 21 6.68 1.10 6.66
N GLY A 22 7.37 1.99 7.38
CA GLY A 22 7.87 1.70 8.74
C GLY A 22 6.80 1.53 9.82
N ASN A 23 5.50 1.75 9.54
CA ASN A 23 4.44 1.71 10.55
C ASN A 23 4.16 0.29 11.10
N HIS A 24 4.72 -0.74 10.46
CA HIS A 24 4.70 -2.10 10.97
C HIS A 24 5.78 -2.39 12.03
N ASN A 25 6.72 -1.47 12.29
CA ASN A 25 7.76 -1.59 13.34
C ASN A 25 8.52 -2.94 13.32
N HIS A 26 8.86 -3.43 12.13
CA HIS A 26 9.51 -4.74 11.92
C HIS A 26 8.73 -5.98 12.44
N LEU A 27 7.46 -5.83 12.83
CA LEU A 27 6.59 -6.92 13.24
C LEU A 27 5.72 -7.38 12.07
N LEU A 28 5.88 -8.64 11.64
CA LEU A 28 5.09 -9.22 10.55
C LEU A 28 3.60 -9.21 10.85
N GLU A 29 3.19 -9.58 12.07
CA GLU A 29 1.79 -9.60 12.48
C GLU A 29 1.13 -8.23 12.35
N ARG A 30 1.86 -7.17 12.75
CA ARG A 30 1.39 -5.78 12.59
C ARG A 30 1.29 -5.39 11.12
N ALA A 31 2.23 -5.84 10.28
CA ALA A 31 2.14 -5.61 8.84
C ALA A 31 0.88 -6.25 8.23
N LEU A 32 0.58 -7.49 8.63
CA LEU A 32 -0.62 -8.21 8.17
C LEU A 32 -1.91 -7.51 8.62
N GLN A 33 -1.97 -7.06 9.87
CA GLN A 33 -3.11 -6.28 10.38
C GLN A 33 -3.32 -4.98 9.59
N ILE A 34 -2.24 -4.24 9.28
CA ILE A 34 -2.34 -3.02 8.47
C ILE A 34 -2.88 -3.32 7.07
N VAL A 35 -2.44 -4.42 6.45
CA VAL A 35 -2.93 -4.84 5.13
C VAL A 35 -4.42 -5.19 5.17
N GLU A 36 -4.86 -5.91 6.19
CA GLU A 36 -6.27 -6.28 6.38
C GLU A 36 -7.16 -5.06 6.57
N GLU A 37 -6.76 -4.13 7.44
CA GLU A 37 -7.50 -2.88 7.67
C GLU A 37 -7.50 -1.97 6.43
N ALA A 38 -6.40 -1.91 5.68
CA ALA A 38 -6.35 -1.16 4.43
C ALA A 38 -7.32 -1.72 3.38
N ALA A 39 -7.42 -3.06 3.27
CA ALA A 39 -8.38 -3.71 2.38
C ALA A 39 -9.82 -3.44 2.83
N ASN A 40 -10.11 -3.55 4.13
CA ASN A 40 -11.43 -3.26 4.72
C ASN A 40 -11.86 -1.81 4.50
N ALA A 41 -10.91 -0.86 4.54
CA ALA A 41 -11.15 0.55 4.28
C ALA A 41 -11.34 0.88 2.77
N GLY A 42 -11.18 -0.11 1.87
CA GLY A 42 -11.32 0.08 0.43
C GLY A 42 -10.10 0.70 -0.25
N ALA A 43 -8.90 0.56 0.35
CA ALA A 43 -7.67 0.94 -0.35
C ALA A 43 -7.47 0.04 -1.59
N HIS A 44 -7.00 0.64 -2.68
CA HIS A 44 -6.80 -0.09 -3.93
C HIS A 44 -5.48 -0.86 -3.92
N MET A 45 -4.48 -0.33 -3.20
CA MET A 45 -3.13 -0.86 -3.09
C MET A 45 -2.54 -0.50 -1.73
N VAL A 46 -1.55 -1.28 -1.29
CA VAL A 46 -0.70 -0.96 -0.14
C VAL A 46 0.71 -0.70 -0.64
N LYS A 47 1.38 0.32 -0.11
CA LYS A 47 2.78 0.62 -0.40
C LYS A 47 3.68 0.19 0.77
N LEU A 48 4.71 -0.59 0.46
CA LEU A 48 5.82 -0.94 1.35
C LEU A 48 7.11 -0.28 0.86
N GLN A 49 7.96 0.14 1.79
CA GLN A 49 9.32 0.63 1.52
C GLN A 49 10.33 -0.46 1.87
N THR A 50 11.28 -0.72 0.98
CA THR A 50 12.29 -1.78 1.13
C THR A 50 13.64 -1.22 1.60
N TYR A 51 13.63 -0.29 2.56
CA TYR A 51 14.85 0.35 3.04
C TYR A 51 15.74 -0.64 3.80
N THR A 52 17.03 -0.61 3.49
CA THR A 52 18.10 -1.22 4.26
C THR A 52 19.08 -0.13 4.64
N ALA A 53 19.56 -0.10 5.89
CA ALA A 53 20.39 0.99 6.39
C ALA A 53 21.74 1.18 5.65
N ASP A 54 22.14 0.19 4.86
CA ASP A 54 23.41 0.17 4.12
C ASP A 54 23.33 0.85 2.73
N THR A 55 22.18 1.44 2.36
CA THR A 55 21.92 2.19 1.12
C THR A 55 20.93 3.33 1.34
#